data_AF-A0A7G7KIX4-F1
#
_entry.id   AF-A0A7G7KIX4-F1
#
_cell.length_a   1.000
_cell.length_b   1.000
_cell.length_c   1.000
_cell.angle_alpha   90.00
_cell.angle_beta   90.00
_cell.angle_gamma   90.00
#
_symmetry.space_group_name_H-M   'P 1'
#
loop_
_entity.id
_entity.type
_entity.pdbx_description
1 polymer ?
#
loop_
_entity_poly.entity_id
_entity_poly.type
_entity_poly.pdbx_seq_one_letter_code
_entity_poly.pdbx_strand_id
1 'polypeptide(L)' 'MQILNTLTVLALVVMSFALIVGVPVLYASSEDSGRSNRLILLGSIVWVALVLVNWGMSFFVV' A
#
# COMPACT_ATOMS: atom_id res chain seq x y z
N MET A 1 17.93 5.42 12.31
CA MET A 1 17.11 5.23 11.09
C MET A 1 16.69 3.77 10.84
N GLN A 2 17.38 2.79 11.41
CA GLN A 2 17.11 1.36 11.16
C GLN A 2 15.71 0.90 11.61
N ILE A 3 15.24 1.27 12.81
CA ILE A 3 13.89 0.93 13.28
C ILE A 3 12.79 1.53 12.38
N LEU A 4 12.98 2.78 11.95
CA LEU A 4 12.02 3.47 11.09
C LEU A 4 11.95 2.77 9.72
N ASN A 5 13.09 2.36 9.18
CA ASN A 5 13.16 1.59 7.94
C ASN A 5 12.46 0.23 8.06
N THR A 6 12.65 -0.50 9.17
CA THR A 6 11.91 -1.75 9.41
C THR A 6 10.41 -1.52 9.41
N LEU A 7 9.93 -0.46 10.05
CA LEU A 7 8.50 -0.12 10.08
C LEU A 7 7.95 0.31 8.71
N THR A 8 8.70 1.11 7.93
CA THR A 8 8.25 1.54 6.59
C THR A 8 8.21 0.36 5.62
N VAL A 9 9.15 -0.58 5.71
CA VAL A 9 9.15 -1.80 4.91
C VAL A 9 7.99 -2.70 5.33
N LEU A 10 7.79 -2.90 6.63
CA LEU A 10 6.66 -3.69 7.15
C LEU A 10 5.32 -3.13 6.69
N ALA A 11 5.13 -1.81 6.80
CA ALA A 11 3.91 -1.13 6.35
C ALA A 11 3.68 -1.34 4.84
N LEU A 12 4.73 -1.22 4.03
CA LEU A 12 4.65 -1.46 2.58
C LEU A 12 4.27 -2.91 2.27
N VAL A 13 4.84 -3.89 2.97
CA VAL A 13 4.51 -5.32 2.80
C VAL A 13 3.04 -5.59 3.16
N VAL A 14 2.58 -5.11 4.32
CA VAL A 14 1.19 -5.29 4.77
C VAL A 14 0.23 -4.64 3.79
N MET A 15 0.52 -3.40 3.34
CA MET A 15 -0.32 -2.71 2.37
C MET A 15 -0.35 -3.44 1.02
N SER A 16 0.79 -3.97 0.58
CA SER A 16 0.86 -4.77 -0.65
C SER A 16 0.01 -6.03 -0.54
N PHE A 17 0.08 -6.74 0.58
CA PHE A 17 -0.75 -7.93 0.82
C PHE A 17 -2.24 -7.58 0.82
N ALA A 18 -2.62 -6.47 1.49
CA ALA A 18 -3.98 -5.98 1.49
C ALA A 18 -4.50 -5.64 0.08
N LEU A 19 -3.67 -5.05 -0.78
CA LEU A 19 -4.06 -4.77 -2.18
C LEU A 19 -4.13 -6.03 -3.03
N ILE A 20 -3.19 -6.97 -2.88
CA ILE A 20 -3.18 -8.26 -3.60
C ILE A 20 -4.48 -9.03 -3.36
N VAL A 21 -4.98 -9.03 -2.12
CA VAL A 21 -6.23 -9.71 -1.76
C VAL A 21 -7.44 -8.84 -2.03
N GLY A 22 -7.40 -7.57 -1.62
CA GLY A 22 -8.54 -6.66 -1.64
C GLY A 22 -8.99 -6.26 -3.03
N VAL A 23 -8.06 -5.98 -3.95
CA VAL A 23 -8.39 -5.55 -5.32
C VAL A 23 -9.23 -6.59 -6.09
N PRO A 24 -8.81 -7.87 -6.22
CA PRO A 24 -9.62 -8.85 -6.93
C PRO A 24 -10.98 -9.12 -6.24
N VAL A 25 -11.02 -9.12 -4.90
CA VAL A 25 -12.27 -9.30 -4.15
C VAL A 25 -13.23 -8.14 -4.42
N LEU A 26 -12.76 -6.90 -4.37
CA LEU A 26 -13.58 -5.71 -4.62
C LEU A 26 -14.04 -5.59 -6.08
N TYR A 27 -13.26 -6.09 -7.04
CA TYR A 27 -13.69 -6.14 -8.45
C TYR A 27 -14.76 -7.20 -8.69
N ALA A 28 -14.73 -8.30 -7.94
CA ALA A 28 -15.71 -9.37 -8.06
C ALA A 28 -16.95 -9.18 -7.18
N SER A 29 -16.93 -8.25 -6.22
CA SER A 29 -18.06 -8.03 -5.31
C SER A 29 -19.25 -7.37 -6.01
N SER A 30 -20.46 -7.71 -5.57
CA SER A 30 -21.70 -7.09 -6.02
C SER A 30 -22.03 -5.78 -5.29
N GLU A 31 -21.08 -5.25 -4.51
CA GLU A 31 -21.24 -3.99 -3.77
C GLU A 31 -21.14 -2.78 -4.71
N ASP A 32 -21.39 -1.58 -4.18
CA ASP A 32 -21.29 -0.32 -4.93
C ASP A 32 -19.89 -0.17 -5.57
N SER A 33 -19.85 -0.33 -6.89
CA SER A 33 -18.61 -0.24 -7.68
C SER A 33 -17.91 1.12 -7.54
N GLY A 34 -18.65 2.21 -7.31
CA GLY A 34 -18.10 3.54 -7.08
C GLY A 34 -17.33 3.61 -5.76
N ARG A 35 -17.87 3.03 -4.69
CA ARG A 35 -17.18 2.90 -3.40
C ARG A 35 -15.94 2.01 -3.52
N SER A 36 -16.06 0.84 -4.15
CA SER A 36 -14.95 -0.09 -4.37
C SER A 36 -13.81 0.55 -5.17
N ASN A 37 -14.12 1.21 -6.29
CA ASN A 37 -13.11 1.90 -7.11
C ASN A 37 -12.40 3.02 -6.33
N ARG A 38 -13.13 3.76 -5.48
CA ARG A 38 -12.52 4.79 -4.64
C ARG A 38 -11.58 4.20 -3.59
N LEU A 39 -11.94 3.08 -2.98
CA LEU A 39 -11.08 2.37 -2.02
C LEU A 39 -9.81 1.83 -2.69
N ILE A 40 -9.93 1.24 -3.88
CA ILE A 40 -8.79 0.79 -4.68
C ILE A 40 -7.87 1.97 -5.00
N LEU A 41 -8.41 3.09 -5.49
CA LEU A 41 -7.61 4.28 -5.82
C LEU A 41 -6.87 4.84 -4.59
N LEU A 42 -7.56 4.97 -3.46
CA LEU A 42 -6.96 5.42 -2.21
C LEU A 42 -5.84 4.47 -1.76
N GLY A 43 -6.09 3.17 -1.83
CA GLY A 43 -5.10 2.15 -1.50
C GLY A 43 -3.87 2.23 -2.40
N SER A 44 -4.06 2.41 -3.71
CA SER A 44 -2.96 2.59 -4.67
C SER A 44 -2.15 3.85 -4.39
N ILE A 45 -2.80 4.98 -4.07
CA ILE A 45 -2.10 6.24 -3.72
C ILE A 45 -1.25 6.04 -2.46
N VAL A 46 -1.82 5.45 -1.40
CA VAL A 46 -1.10 5.15 -0.16
C VAL A 46 0.08 4.23 -0.42
N TRP A 47 -0.09 3.21 -1.27
CA TRP A 47 0.97 2.29 -1.63
C TRP A 47 2.12 2.98 -2.37
N VAL A 48 1.82 3.83 -3.37
CA VAL A 48 2.85 4.61 -4.08
C VAL A 48 3.60 5.53 -3.13
N ALA A 49 2.89 6.20 -2.22
CA ALA A 49 3.52 7.03 -1.20
C ALA A 49 4.48 6.23 -0.32
N LEU A 50 4.10 5.03 0.12
CA LEU A 50 4.97 4.13 0.89
C LEU A 50 6.20 3.68 0.10
N VAL A 51 6.08 3.43 -1.20
CA VAL A 51 7.23 3.12 -2.07
C VAL A 51 8.21 4.30 -2.08
N LEU A 52 7.72 5.53 -2.29
CA LEU A 52 8.57 6.72 -2.32
C LEU A 52 9.24 6.99 -0.97
N VAL A 53 8.53 6.75 0.14
CA VAL A 53 9.10 6.84 1.48
C VAL A 53 10.23 5.83 1.67
N ASN A 54 10.02 4.55 1.29
CA ASN A 54 11.06 3.52 1.43
C ASN A 54 12.27 3.80 0.52
N TRP A 55 12.04 4.31 -0.69
CA TRP A 55 13.12 4.79 -1.54
C TRP A 55 13.92 5.91 -0.86
N GLY A 56 13.24 6.89 -0.26
CA GLY A 56 13.89 7.94 0.53
C GLY A 56 14.67 7.41 1.72
N MET A 57 14.11 6.43 2.46
CA MET A 57 14.78 5.77 3.59
C MET A 57 16.08 5.07 3.19
N SER A 58 16.19 4.60 1.95
CA SER A 58 17.37 3.91 1.44
C SER A 58 18.63 4.79 1.48
N PHE A 59 18.51 6.12 1.38
CA PHE A 59 19.67 7.02 1.48
C PHE A 59 20.23 7.18 2.89
N PHE A 60 19.49 6.75 3.93
CA PHE A 60 19.87 6.95 5.34
C PHE A 60 20.28 5.66 6.06
N VAL A 61 20.10 4.50 5.43
CA VAL A 61 20.31 3.18 6.06
C VAL A 61 21.31 2.31 5.30
N VAL A 62 21.55 2.61 4.01
CA VAL A 62 22.59 1.97 3.20
C VAL A 62 23.97 2.46 3.63
#